data_AF-A0A437SSH7-F1
#
_entry.id   AF-A0A437SSH7-F1
#
_cell.length_a   1.000
_cell.length_b   1.000
_cell.length_c   1.000
_cell.angle_alpha   90.00
_cell.angle_beta   90.00
_cell.angle_gamma   90.00
#
_symmetry.space_group_name_H-M   'P 1'
#
loop_
_entity.id
_entity.type
_entity.pdbx_description
1 polymer ?
#
loop_
_entity_poly.entity_id
_entity_poly.type
_entity_poly.pdbx_seq_one_letter_code
_entity_poly.pdbx_strand_id
1 'polypeptide(L)'
;MKKNLKIVSAAAAALLAVAPVAASAVSSVNAAAVTNIELGGTSAPAIKSDVTLSSDLKAVTKANAVLTDTTTGNTIARYNWDGKVSGSITASWAGQSYTGNLTPGESTVAVFWRNADTQSWNEVKKGSNGLYALEPGVKYYVEVPAVSFNFGTANANKKNLSLSASNGMRLISGDKFVDKINFDTDANGAMVNPKGVEVLIPVTPVDTANADVVSFFERATGTNVNSGSIDVNAVNGSINVSSIMSAFNAKYSAHQLENGANAAANVTTTVADVTAQLQKAGIKVDSLGNIADAPKTLNLTFNAKSPANGAEVSMPVTVNVPNGKVSTPTESAVTKTVNHIAAIYDKDGNQLNLAKLRA
;
A
#
# COMPACT_ATOMS: atom_id res chain seq x y z
N MET A 1 -33.73 -35.08 65.18
CA MET A 1 -33.25 -33.81 64.60
C MET A 1 -33.28 -33.93 63.07
N LYS A 2 -34.00 -33.05 62.39
CA LYS A 2 -34.05 -32.94 60.92
C LYS A 2 -32.66 -32.62 60.35
N LYS A 3 -32.27 -33.23 59.22
CA LYS A 3 -31.47 -32.58 58.17
C LYS A 3 -31.44 -33.37 56.85
N ASN A 4 -32.33 -32.95 55.95
CA ASN A 4 -32.22 -32.75 54.49
C ASN A 4 -31.14 -33.53 53.71
N LEU A 5 -31.58 -34.55 52.96
CA LEU A 5 -30.82 -35.13 51.84
C LEU A 5 -31.00 -34.23 50.60
N LYS A 6 -29.91 -33.59 50.13
CA LYS A 6 -29.91 -32.83 48.89
C LYS A 6 -29.82 -33.80 47.70
N ILE A 7 -30.85 -33.81 46.87
CA ILE A 7 -30.83 -34.41 45.54
C ILE A 7 -30.06 -33.44 44.64
N VAL A 8 -28.97 -33.91 44.01
CA VAL A 8 -28.31 -33.20 42.91
C VAL A 8 -28.60 -34.00 41.65
N SER A 9 -29.44 -33.45 40.78
CA SER A 9 -29.70 -33.98 39.44
C SER A 9 -28.49 -33.76 38.55
N ALA A 10 -27.88 -34.85 38.08
CA ALA A 10 -26.97 -34.82 36.94
C ALA A 10 -27.80 -34.71 35.66
N ALA A 11 -27.88 -33.50 35.10
CA ALA A 11 -28.41 -33.29 33.75
C ALA A 11 -27.25 -33.42 32.75
N ALA A 12 -27.43 -34.34 31.81
CA ALA A 12 -26.48 -34.72 30.78
C ALA A 12 -26.04 -33.54 29.91
N ALA A 13 -24.72 -33.33 29.80
CA ALA A 13 -24.14 -32.53 28.72
C ALA A 13 -24.07 -33.42 27.47
N ALA A 14 -24.94 -33.15 26.50
CA ALA A 14 -24.86 -33.72 25.17
C ALA A 14 -23.56 -33.23 24.51
N LEU A 15 -22.61 -34.14 24.34
CA LEU A 15 -21.37 -33.94 23.59
C LEU A 15 -21.73 -33.83 22.10
N LEU A 16 -21.83 -32.60 21.60
CA LEU A 16 -21.94 -32.37 20.17
C LEU A 16 -20.55 -32.59 19.56
N ALA A 17 -20.35 -33.77 18.97
CA ALA A 17 -19.17 -34.08 18.19
C ALA A 17 -19.13 -33.16 16.95
N VAL A 18 -18.29 -32.12 17.00
CA VAL A 18 -17.94 -31.33 15.83
C VAL A 18 -16.89 -32.12 15.05
N ALA A 19 -17.25 -32.61 13.88
CA ALA A 19 -16.30 -33.20 12.95
C ALA A 19 -15.19 -32.19 12.60
N PRO A 20 -13.93 -32.61 12.45
CA PRO A 20 -12.89 -31.73 11.94
C PRO A 20 -13.28 -31.29 10.54
N VAL A 21 -13.63 -30.01 10.39
CA VAL A 21 -13.68 -29.38 9.07
C VAL A 21 -12.26 -29.43 8.55
N ALA A 22 -12.05 -30.18 7.47
CA ALA A 22 -10.80 -30.17 6.73
C ALA A 22 -10.51 -28.70 6.37
N ALA A 23 -9.49 -28.13 7.03
CA ALA A 23 -8.93 -26.86 6.65
C ALA A 23 -8.43 -27.03 5.21
N SER A 24 -9.18 -26.51 4.24
CA SER A 24 -8.66 -26.25 2.91
C SER A 24 -7.37 -25.48 3.11
N ALA A 25 -6.26 -26.08 2.68
CA ALA A 25 -4.94 -25.48 2.74
C ALA A 25 -5.02 -24.08 2.13
N VAL A 26 -5.03 -23.07 2.99
CA VAL A 26 -4.72 -21.70 2.59
C VAL A 26 -3.27 -21.80 2.14
N SER A 27 -3.07 -21.75 0.83
CA SER A 27 -1.75 -21.57 0.25
C SER A 27 -1.16 -20.31 0.85
N SER A 28 -0.32 -20.47 1.86
CA SER A 28 0.61 -19.43 2.29
C SER A 28 1.52 -19.21 1.10
N VAL A 29 1.16 -18.23 0.28
CA VAL A 29 2.13 -17.55 -0.56
C VAL A 29 3.15 -16.98 0.41
N ASN A 30 4.24 -17.73 0.61
CA ASN A 30 5.47 -17.18 1.11
C ASN A 30 5.85 -16.08 0.10
N ALA A 31 5.44 -14.85 0.41
CA ALA A 31 5.96 -13.69 -0.27
C ALA A 31 7.48 -13.73 -0.03
N ALA A 32 8.23 -14.05 -1.07
CA ALA A 32 9.65 -13.80 -1.09
C ALA A 32 9.85 -12.34 -0.64
N ALA A 33 10.78 -12.12 0.29
CA ALA A 33 11.14 -10.77 0.71
C ALA A 33 11.45 -9.96 -0.55
N VAL A 34 10.59 -9.00 -0.88
CA VAL A 34 10.84 -8.04 -1.94
C VAL A 34 11.92 -7.10 -1.41
N THR A 35 13.18 -7.43 -1.64
CA THR A 35 14.33 -6.66 -1.14
C THR A 35 14.61 -5.39 -1.93
N ASN A 36 13.82 -5.09 -2.96
CA ASN A 36 13.96 -3.86 -3.75
C ASN A 36 12.57 -3.31 -4.09
N ILE A 37 12.14 -2.30 -3.32
CA ILE A 37 11.06 -1.40 -3.70
C ILE A 37 11.74 -0.15 -4.28
N GLU A 38 11.83 -0.04 -5.61
CA GLU A 38 12.04 1.26 -6.23
C GLU A 38 10.71 2.02 -6.19
N LEU A 39 10.62 2.95 -5.23
CA LEU A 39 9.51 3.89 -5.15
C LEU A 39 9.65 4.90 -6.29
N GLY A 40 8.74 4.83 -7.26
CA GLY A 40 8.60 5.82 -8.32
C GLY A 40 8.28 7.20 -7.75
N GLY A 41 9.31 8.04 -7.60
CA GLY A 41 9.19 9.48 -7.45
C GLY A 41 9.47 10.16 -8.77
N THR A 42 8.81 11.29 -9.03
CA THR A 42 9.10 12.22 -10.14
C THR A 42 10.60 12.32 -10.40
N SER A 43 11.00 12.23 -11.67
CA SER A 43 12.39 12.26 -12.16
C SER A 43 13.11 13.58 -11.85
N ALA A 44 13.34 13.84 -10.56
CA ALA A 44 14.54 14.49 -10.10
C ALA A 44 15.64 13.41 -10.07
N PRO A 45 16.88 13.71 -10.51
CA PRO A 45 17.96 12.73 -10.46
C PRO A 45 18.06 12.16 -9.04
N ALA A 46 18.11 10.83 -8.93
CA ALA A 46 18.35 10.17 -7.65
C ALA A 46 19.58 10.81 -7.02
N ILE A 47 19.39 11.52 -5.89
CA ILE A 47 20.50 12.19 -5.24
C ILE A 47 21.37 11.09 -4.64
N LYS A 48 22.39 10.65 -5.37
CA LYS A 48 23.26 9.53 -4.98
C LYS A 48 23.84 9.80 -3.59
N SER A 49 23.37 9.08 -2.59
CA SER A 49 23.84 9.15 -1.20
C SER A 49 24.31 7.77 -0.75
N ASP A 50 25.16 7.74 0.28
CA ASP A 50 25.58 6.49 0.90
C ASP A 50 24.45 5.93 1.77
N VAL A 51 23.71 6.82 2.42
CA VAL A 51 22.63 6.52 3.34
C VAL A 51 21.36 7.27 2.95
N THR A 52 20.22 6.58 2.94
CA THR A 52 18.91 7.18 2.72
C THR A 52 18.04 7.06 3.96
N LEU A 53 17.51 8.19 4.43
CA LEU A 53 16.53 8.23 5.51
C LEU A 53 15.12 8.04 5.00
N SER A 54 14.34 7.27 5.75
CA SER A 54 12.90 7.12 5.63
C SER A 54 12.26 7.20 7.01
N SER A 55 10.93 7.34 7.04
CA SER A 55 10.17 7.33 8.27
C SER A 55 8.85 6.63 8.07
N ASP A 56 8.39 5.95 9.12
CA ASP A 56 7.06 5.38 9.23
C ASP A 56 6.16 6.20 10.17
N LEU A 57 6.58 7.40 10.55
CA LEU A 57 5.86 8.29 11.46
C LEU A 57 4.41 8.49 11.01
N LYS A 58 3.49 8.25 11.92
CA LYS A 58 2.05 8.44 11.74
C LYS A 58 1.54 9.48 12.72
N ALA A 59 0.52 10.20 12.28
CA ALA A 59 -0.29 11.03 13.15
C ALA A 59 -1.68 10.39 13.25
N VAL A 60 -2.23 10.37 14.45
CA VAL A 60 -3.59 9.94 14.74
C VAL A 60 -4.28 11.03 15.53
N THR A 61 -5.57 11.15 15.36
CA THR A 61 -6.38 12.13 16.06
C THR A 61 -7.71 11.52 16.50
N LYS A 62 -8.38 12.22 17.41
CA LYS A 62 -9.73 11.92 17.85
C LYS A 62 -10.43 13.22 18.22
N ALA A 63 -11.69 13.36 17.84
CA ALA A 63 -12.48 14.52 18.24
C ALA A 63 -12.86 14.44 19.72
N ASN A 64 -12.73 15.55 20.44
CA ASN A 64 -13.23 15.68 21.82
C ASN A 64 -14.68 16.17 21.89
N ALA A 65 -15.17 16.79 20.82
CA ALA A 65 -16.54 17.27 20.73
C ALA A 65 -17.18 16.80 19.43
N VAL A 66 -18.44 16.36 19.53
CA VAL A 66 -19.26 15.93 18.40
C VAL A 66 -20.56 16.71 18.46
N LEU A 67 -20.91 17.36 17.35
CA LEU A 67 -22.23 17.94 17.14
C LEU A 67 -23.08 16.88 16.45
N THR A 68 -24.25 16.59 17.02
CA THR A 68 -25.18 15.56 16.51
C THR A 68 -26.51 16.21 16.13
N ASP A 69 -27.09 15.77 15.03
CA ASP A 69 -28.45 16.11 14.64
C ASP A 69 -29.43 15.45 15.62
N THR A 70 -30.23 16.26 16.30
CA THR A 70 -31.14 15.79 17.35
C THR A 70 -32.35 15.02 16.82
N THR A 71 -32.62 15.09 15.51
CA THR A 71 -33.76 14.44 14.85
C THR A 71 -33.35 13.07 14.29
N THR A 72 -32.19 12.99 13.65
CA THR A 72 -31.70 11.76 12.98
C THR A 72 -30.69 10.99 13.82
N GLY A 73 -30.11 11.60 14.85
CA GLY A 73 -29.02 11.01 15.65
C GLY A 73 -27.67 10.96 14.92
N ASN A 74 -27.59 11.49 13.70
CA ASN A 74 -26.38 11.48 12.89
C ASN A 74 -25.39 12.53 13.38
N THR A 75 -24.09 12.23 13.28
CA THR A 75 -23.05 13.24 13.51
C THR A 75 -23.17 14.32 12.43
N ILE A 76 -23.18 15.60 12.83
CA ILE A 76 -23.11 16.74 11.90
C ILE A 76 -21.66 17.14 11.71
N ALA A 77 -20.91 17.25 12.82
CA ALA A 77 -19.54 17.71 12.77
C ALA A 77 -18.73 17.26 14.00
N ARG A 78 -17.41 17.24 13.84
CA ARG A 78 -16.44 16.86 14.87
C ARG A 78 -15.43 17.99 15.05
N TYR A 79 -15.15 18.35 16.30
CA TYR A 79 -14.30 19.49 16.66
C TYR A 79 -13.40 19.19 17.85
N ASN A 80 -12.42 20.07 18.08
CA ASN A 80 -11.43 19.96 19.16
C ASN A 80 -10.66 18.65 19.08
N TRP A 81 -9.80 18.56 18.07
CA TRP A 81 -9.06 17.36 17.72
C TRP A 81 -7.84 17.14 18.59
N ASP A 82 -7.80 16.02 19.31
CA ASP A 82 -6.66 15.62 20.13
C ASP A 82 -5.75 14.66 19.34
N GLY A 83 -4.62 15.23 18.90
CA GLY A 83 -3.64 14.58 18.05
C GLY A 83 -2.44 14.01 18.79
N LYS A 84 -1.96 12.86 18.30
CA LYS A 84 -0.70 12.23 18.70
C LYS A 84 0.09 11.83 17.46
N VAL A 85 1.41 11.85 17.60
CA VAL A 85 2.35 11.41 16.57
C VAL A 85 3.21 10.29 17.16
N SER A 86 3.41 9.21 16.40
CA SER A 86 4.26 8.08 16.80
C SER A 86 4.87 7.39 15.59
N GLY A 87 6.01 6.73 15.80
CA GLY A 87 6.74 6.00 14.77
C GLY A 87 8.24 6.16 14.95
N SER A 88 8.98 5.91 13.88
CA SER A 88 10.43 5.86 13.86
C SER A 88 11.01 6.53 12.60
N ILE A 89 12.30 6.81 12.68
CA ILE A 89 13.10 7.24 11.54
C ILE A 89 14.11 6.12 11.32
N THR A 90 14.29 5.70 10.07
CA THR A 90 15.19 4.61 9.70
C THR A 90 16.16 5.08 8.64
N ALA A 91 17.43 4.74 8.80
CA ALA A 91 18.47 4.91 7.81
C ALA A 91 18.70 3.59 7.07
N SER A 92 18.69 3.61 5.75
CA SER A 92 19.09 2.48 4.92
C SER A 92 20.48 2.70 4.35
N TRP A 93 21.37 1.72 4.56
CA TRP A 93 22.73 1.74 4.05
C TRP A 93 23.16 0.32 3.66
N ALA A 94 23.61 0.14 2.42
CA ALA A 94 24.11 -1.14 1.90
C ALA A 94 23.12 -2.32 2.08
N GLY A 95 21.82 -2.06 1.93
CA GLY A 95 20.75 -3.05 2.10
C GLY A 95 20.33 -3.33 3.54
N GLN A 96 20.99 -2.71 4.53
CA GLN A 96 20.66 -2.82 5.94
C GLN A 96 19.85 -1.60 6.41
N SER A 97 19.10 -1.78 7.49
CA SER A 97 18.27 -0.74 8.11
C SER A 97 18.71 -0.47 9.55
N TYR A 98 18.78 0.80 9.92
CA TYR A 98 19.23 1.28 11.23
C TYR A 98 18.21 2.28 11.80
N THR A 99 17.69 2.01 12.99
CA THR A 99 16.73 2.89 13.66
C THR A 99 17.42 4.13 14.24
N GLY A 100 16.83 5.30 14.02
CA GLY A 100 17.31 6.56 14.56
C GLY A 100 17.13 6.64 16.07
N ASN A 101 18.14 7.20 16.74
CA ASN A 101 18.15 7.44 18.17
C ASN A 101 17.97 8.93 18.43
N LEU A 102 17.06 9.25 19.35
CA LEU A 102 16.88 10.60 19.87
C LEU A 102 17.63 10.72 21.18
N THR A 103 18.41 11.78 21.33
CA THR A 103 19.05 12.09 22.61
C THR A 103 18.03 12.75 23.52
N PRO A 104 17.69 12.16 24.68
CA PRO A 104 16.75 12.77 25.62
C PRO A 104 17.23 14.16 26.06
N GLY A 105 16.37 15.17 25.97
CA GLY A 105 16.66 16.52 26.46
C GLY A 105 17.42 17.44 25.50
N GLU A 106 17.87 16.96 24.34
CA GLU A 106 18.61 17.81 23.37
C GLU A 106 17.71 18.73 22.56
N SER A 107 16.40 18.43 22.42
CA SER A 107 15.34 19.35 21.94
C SER A 107 13.97 18.66 21.97
N THR A 108 12.89 19.44 21.98
CA THR A 108 11.52 18.91 22.01
C THR A 108 11.00 18.78 20.58
N VAL A 109 10.46 17.61 20.22
CA VAL A 109 9.75 17.43 18.95
C VAL A 109 8.66 18.49 18.81
N ALA A 110 8.64 19.16 17.67
CA ALA A 110 7.66 20.17 17.34
C ALA A 110 6.82 19.76 16.12
N VAL A 111 5.62 20.31 16.02
CA VAL A 111 4.71 20.05 14.90
C VAL A 111 4.33 21.38 14.28
N PHE A 112 4.36 21.46 12.96
CA PHE A 112 4.05 22.66 12.21
C PHE A 112 2.99 22.40 11.16
N TRP A 113 2.26 23.45 10.80
CA TRP A 113 1.49 23.51 9.56
C TRP A 113 2.03 24.63 8.69
N ARG A 114 1.91 24.47 7.37
CA ARG A 114 2.35 25.47 6.41
C ARG A 114 1.13 26.22 5.88
N ASN A 115 1.11 27.53 6.05
CA ASN A 115 0.10 28.37 5.43
C ASN A 115 0.40 28.45 3.92
N ALA A 116 -0.58 28.08 3.08
CA ALA A 116 -0.40 28.04 1.64
C ALA A 116 -0.26 29.45 1.03
N ASP A 117 -0.98 30.43 1.57
CA ASP A 117 -1.06 31.79 1.04
C ASP A 117 0.18 32.60 1.36
N THR A 118 0.64 32.54 2.62
CA THR A 118 1.81 33.29 3.09
C THR A 118 3.11 32.49 2.99
N GLN A 119 3.01 31.19 2.67
CA GLN A 119 4.11 30.22 2.71
C GLN A 119 4.83 30.12 4.06
N SER A 120 4.22 30.62 5.14
CA SER A 120 4.82 30.61 6.48
C SER A 120 4.61 29.29 7.22
N TRP A 121 5.57 28.97 8.09
CA TRP A 121 5.50 27.84 9.00
C TRP A 121 4.96 28.31 10.35
N ASN A 122 3.95 27.63 10.86
CA ASN A 122 3.33 27.96 12.14
C ASN A 122 3.34 26.72 13.04
N GLU A 123 3.84 26.88 14.26
CA GLU A 123 3.89 25.79 15.23
C GLU A 123 2.48 25.48 15.74
N VAL A 124 2.13 24.20 15.74
CA VAL A 124 0.95 23.66 16.42
C VAL A 124 1.30 23.52 17.90
N LYS A 125 0.78 24.43 18.71
CA LYS A 125 0.99 24.37 20.17
C LYS A 125 0.19 23.22 20.78
N LYS A 126 0.76 22.60 21.81
CA LYS A 126 0.04 21.64 22.64
C LYS A 126 -1.02 22.36 23.48
N GLY A 127 -2.20 21.75 23.61
CA GLY A 127 -3.21 22.15 24.57
C GLY A 127 -2.78 21.87 26.01
N SER A 128 -3.62 22.24 26.98
CA SER A 128 -3.41 21.98 28.41
C SER A 128 -3.34 20.49 28.77
N ASN A 129 -3.88 19.61 27.91
CA ASN A 129 -3.79 18.15 27.99
C ASN A 129 -2.46 17.59 27.44
N GLY A 130 -1.56 18.45 26.93
CA GLY A 130 -0.28 18.05 26.35
C GLY A 130 -0.40 17.43 24.94
N LEU A 131 -1.57 17.51 24.29
CA LEU A 131 -1.82 16.98 22.95
C LEU A 131 -1.84 18.09 21.91
N TYR A 132 -1.52 17.75 20.66
CA TYR A 132 -1.56 18.69 19.55
C TYR A 132 -2.97 18.81 18.98
N ALA A 133 -3.36 20.00 18.53
CA ALA A 133 -4.60 20.18 17.78
C ALA A 133 -4.38 19.76 16.31
N LEU A 134 -4.65 18.49 15.99
CA LEU A 134 -4.37 17.91 14.68
C LEU A 134 -5.66 17.50 13.96
N GLU A 135 -6.04 18.25 12.93
CA GLU A 135 -7.21 17.96 12.12
C GLU A 135 -6.96 16.78 11.17
N PRO A 136 -7.93 15.86 11.02
CA PRO A 136 -7.79 14.74 10.11
C PRO A 136 -7.71 15.21 8.66
N GLY A 137 -6.88 14.56 7.85
CA GLY A 137 -6.70 14.90 6.43
C GLY A 137 -5.85 16.16 6.15
N VAL A 138 -5.58 16.98 7.16
CA VAL A 138 -4.71 18.16 7.05
C VAL A 138 -3.24 17.75 7.08
N LYS A 139 -2.41 18.37 6.24
CA LYS A 139 -0.97 18.08 6.18
C LYS A 139 -0.21 18.89 7.23
N TYR A 140 0.44 18.19 8.15
CA TYR A 140 1.36 18.74 9.14
C TYR A 140 2.78 18.23 8.88
N TYR A 141 3.74 18.81 9.61
CA TYR A 141 5.14 18.47 9.50
C TYR A 141 5.73 18.37 10.90
N VAL A 142 6.35 17.23 11.20
CA VAL A 142 6.95 16.95 12.49
C VAL A 142 8.44 17.21 12.37
N GLU A 143 8.92 18.18 13.14
CA GLU A 143 10.33 18.49 13.25
C GLU A 143 10.93 17.64 14.38
N VAL A 144 11.86 16.79 14.00
CA VAL A 144 12.58 15.91 14.91
C VAL A 144 14.04 16.34 14.94
N PRO A 145 14.47 17.01 16.02
CA PRO A 145 15.83 17.48 16.17
C PRO A 145 16.77 16.35 16.61
N ALA A 146 18.06 16.49 16.27
CA ALA A 146 19.16 15.66 16.77
C ALA A 146 18.98 14.14 16.61
N VAL A 147 18.46 13.70 15.46
CA VAL A 147 18.35 12.27 15.11
C VAL A 147 19.74 11.73 14.80
N SER A 148 20.19 10.75 15.58
CA SER A 148 21.49 10.10 15.41
C SER A 148 21.31 8.63 15.00
N PHE A 149 22.38 8.01 14.49
CA PHE A 149 22.36 6.60 14.08
C PHE A 149 23.64 5.90 14.52
N ASN A 150 23.54 4.60 14.78
CA ASN A 150 24.69 3.72 14.90
C ASN A 150 24.63 2.64 13.82
N PHE A 151 25.61 2.66 12.92
CA PHE A 151 25.70 1.78 11.77
C PHE A 151 26.46 0.48 12.04
N GLY A 152 26.90 0.28 13.30
CA GLY A 152 27.65 -0.87 13.76
C GLY A 152 29.12 -0.86 13.34
N THR A 153 29.90 -1.72 13.98
CA THR A 153 31.37 -1.77 13.80
C THR A 153 31.80 -2.13 12.37
N ALA A 154 30.95 -2.82 11.60
CA ALA A 154 31.19 -3.09 10.17
C ALA A 154 31.32 -1.79 9.34
N ASN A 155 30.72 -0.71 9.81
CA ASN A 155 30.74 0.61 9.20
C ASN A 155 31.54 1.62 10.02
N ALA A 156 32.48 1.17 10.87
CA ALA A 156 33.32 2.04 11.69
C ALA A 156 34.34 2.86 10.89
N ASN A 157 34.73 4.02 11.45
CA ASN A 157 35.79 4.92 10.96
C ASN A 157 35.65 5.37 9.49
N LYS A 158 34.43 5.41 8.97
CA LYS A 158 34.14 5.90 7.62
C LYS A 158 34.05 7.43 7.65
N LYS A 159 34.46 8.07 6.57
CA LYS A 159 34.59 9.52 6.46
C LYS A 159 33.83 10.08 5.27
N ASN A 160 33.31 11.29 5.41
CA ASN A 160 32.61 12.04 4.34
C ASN A 160 31.47 11.24 3.70
N LEU A 161 30.74 10.48 4.51
CA LEU A 161 29.53 9.81 4.07
C LEU A 161 28.44 10.83 3.85
N SER A 162 27.56 10.56 2.89
CA SER A 162 26.44 11.41 2.56
C SER A 162 25.11 10.75 2.95
N LEU A 163 24.27 11.51 3.64
CA LEU A 163 22.94 11.12 4.05
C LEU A 163 21.92 12.01 3.32
N SER A 164 20.91 11.40 2.72
CA SER A 164 19.77 12.09 2.08
C SER A 164 18.45 11.63 2.68
N ALA A 165 17.38 12.38 2.45
CA ALA A 165 16.04 12.02 2.89
C ALA A 165 15.15 11.54 1.72
N SER A 166 14.17 10.70 2.03
CA SER A 166 13.18 10.17 1.07
C SER A 166 11.74 10.42 1.55
N ASN A 167 10.74 10.00 0.76
CA ASN A 167 9.32 10.06 1.15
C ASN A 167 8.81 11.45 1.57
N GLY A 168 9.34 12.50 0.95
CA GLY A 168 8.96 13.89 1.23
C GLY A 168 9.53 14.46 2.54
N MET A 169 10.33 13.69 3.27
CA MET A 169 11.12 14.19 4.38
C MET A 169 12.13 15.23 3.89
N ARG A 170 12.49 16.17 4.77
CA ARG A 170 13.51 17.20 4.49
C ARG A 170 14.56 17.18 5.58
N LEU A 171 15.81 17.40 5.19
CA LEU A 171 16.91 17.61 6.13
C LEU A 171 17.05 19.10 6.39
N ILE A 172 17.37 19.45 7.63
CA ILE A 172 17.61 20.83 8.06
C ILE A 172 19.06 20.95 8.54
N SER A 173 19.73 22.02 8.12
CA SER A 173 21.07 22.38 8.56
C SER A 173 21.15 23.88 8.81
N GLY A 174 21.28 24.27 10.09
CA GLY A 174 21.00 25.64 10.50
C GLY A 174 19.58 26.02 10.11
N ASP A 175 19.38 27.21 9.54
CA ASP A 175 18.04 27.70 9.18
C ASP A 175 17.60 27.31 7.75
N LYS A 176 18.20 26.28 7.15
CA LYS A 176 17.99 25.93 5.72
C LYS A 176 17.66 24.47 5.52
N PHE A 177 16.74 24.23 4.58
CA PHE A 177 16.56 22.91 4.00
C PHE A 177 17.75 22.54 3.11
N VAL A 178 18.25 21.33 3.28
CA VAL A 178 19.35 20.78 2.49
C VAL A 178 18.96 19.44 1.90
N ASP A 179 19.54 19.10 0.75
CA ASP A 179 19.29 17.80 0.11
C ASP A 179 20.11 16.67 0.74
N LYS A 180 21.25 17.03 1.33
CA LYS A 180 22.21 16.11 1.93
C LYS A 180 22.86 16.70 3.18
N ILE A 181 23.20 15.82 4.11
CA ILE A 181 24.10 16.10 5.22
C ILE A 181 25.27 15.13 5.13
N ASN A 182 26.50 15.67 5.27
CA ASN A 182 27.69 14.84 5.37
C ASN A 182 27.94 14.45 6.82
N PHE A 183 28.41 13.23 7.04
CA PHE A 183 28.76 12.73 8.36
C PHE A 183 29.92 11.74 8.30
N ASP A 184 30.48 11.46 9.47
CA ASP A 184 31.49 10.44 9.69
C ASP A 184 30.96 9.36 10.64
N THR A 185 31.63 8.22 10.71
CA THR A 185 31.42 7.24 11.79
C THR A 185 32.64 7.13 12.70
N ASP A 186 32.40 6.87 13.98
CA ASP A 186 33.44 6.58 14.97
C ASP A 186 33.88 5.09 14.93
N ALA A 187 34.70 4.69 15.89
CA ALA A 187 35.21 3.32 15.99
C ALA A 187 34.12 2.25 16.24
N ASN A 188 32.94 2.66 16.70
CA ASN A 188 31.79 1.78 16.95
C ASN A 188 30.76 1.82 15.80
N GLY A 189 30.99 2.66 14.79
CA GLY A 189 30.01 2.91 13.72
C GLY A 189 28.96 3.96 14.08
N ALA A 190 29.09 4.64 15.22
CA ALA A 190 28.17 5.70 15.60
C ALA A 190 28.43 6.95 14.76
N MET A 191 27.34 7.59 14.33
CA MET A 191 27.38 8.83 13.57
C MET A 191 28.02 9.95 14.39
N VAL A 192 29.00 10.63 13.79
CA VAL A 192 29.69 11.79 14.35
C VAL A 192 29.90 12.84 13.27
N ASN A 193 30.06 14.11 13.69
CA ASN A 193 30.31 15.25 12.80
C ASN A 193 29.33 15.36 11.62
N PRO A 194 28.02 15.58 11.87
CA PRO A 194 27.42 15.95 13.16
C PRO A 194 26.99 14.74 14.01
N LYS A 195 26.76 14.95 15.31
CA LYS A 195 26.27 13.91 16.24
C LYS A 195 24.77 13.59 16.07
N GLY A 196 24.09 14.31 15.20
CA GLY A 196 22.70 14.10 14.84
C GLY A 196 22.30 15.03 13.72
N VAL A 197 21.15 14.75 13.11
CA VAL A 197 20.55 15.55 12.05
C VAL A 197 19.16 15.99 12.44
N GLU A 198 18.77 17.16 11.98
CA GLU A 198 17.41 17.65 12.11
C GLU A 198 16.62 17.26 10.86
N VAL A 199 15.42 16.73 11.08
CA VAL A 199 14.55 16.28 10.00
C VAL A 199 13.15 16.81 10.15
N LEU A 200 12.54 17.15 9.03
CA LEU A 200 11.14 17.55 8.94
C LEU A 200 10.35 16.49 8.18
N ILE A 201 9.34 15.91 8.82
CA ILE A 201 8.62 14.74 8.33
C ILE A 201 7.16 15.10 8.08
N PRO A 202 6.66 15.02 6.83
CA PRO A 202 5.25 15.26 6.55
C PRO A 202 4.37 14.16 7.15
N VAL A 203 3.31 14.53 7.86
CA VAL A 203 2.30 13.61 8.38
C VAL A 203 0.90 14.14 8.10
N THR A 204 -0.05 13.21 7.92
CA THR A 204 -1.47 13.51 7.79
C THR A 204 -2.21 12.71 8.87
N PRO A 205 -2.82 13.37 9.87
CA PRO A 205 -3.56 12.72 10.92
C PRO A 205 -4.78 12.00 10.37
N VAL A 206 -5.12 10.87 10.98
CA VAL A 206 -6.36 10.14 10.73
C VAL A 206 -7.21 10.09 12.00
N ASP A 207 -8.52 10.31 11.86
CA ASP A 207 -9.49 10.16 12.93
C ASP A 207 -9.71 8.68 13.25
N THR A 208 -9.20 8.27 14.39
CA THR A 208 -9.29 6.88 14.87
C THR A 208 -10.69 6.50 15.38
N ALA A 209 -11.58 7.47 15.60
CA ALA A 209 -12.95 7.22 16.03
C ALA A 209 -13.95 7.15 14.86
N ASN A 210 -13.51 7.48 13.65
CA ASN A 210 -14.37 7.48 12.47
C ASN A 210 -14.37 6.10 11.79
N ALA A 211 -15.50 5.39 11.87
CA ALA A 211 -15.70 4.06 11.31
C ALA A 211 -16.30 4.04 9.89
N ASP A 212 -16.45 5.20 9.26
CA ASP A 212 -17.06 5.31 7.94
C ASP A 212 -16.19 4.63 6.85
N VAL A 213 -16.85 4.08 5.84
CA VAL A 213 -16.21 3.27 4.80
C VAL A 213 -15.96 4.06 3.53
N VAL A 214 -14.90 3.70 2.80
CA VAL A 214 -14.63 4.20 1.44
C VAL A 214 -15.25 3.27 0.42
N SER A 215 -15.82 3.83 -0.64
CA SER A 215 -16.34 3.09 -1.78
C SER A 215 -16.05 3.81 -3.09
N PHE A 216 -16.05 3.05 -4.18
CA PHE A 216 -15.99 3.62 -5.53
C PHE A 216 -17.39 3.87 -6.06
N PHE A 217 -17.51 4.92 -6.87
CA PHE A 217 -18.74 5.32 -7.52
C PHE A 217 -18.48 5.56 -8.99
N GLU A 218 -19.42 5.14 -9.84
CA GLU A 218 -19.43 5.54 -11.24
C GLU A 218 -19.95 6.97 -11.36
N ARG A 219 -19.16 7.85 -11.97
CA ARG A 219 -19.44 9.29 -12.01
C ARG A 219 -20.71 9.64 -12.77
N ALA A 220 -21.03 8.87 -13.81
CA ALA A 220 -22.19 9.11 -14.66
C ALA A 220 -23.51 8.83 -13.92
N THR A 221 -23.53 7.82 -13.06
CA THR A 221 -24.75 7.34 -12.39
C THR A 221 -24.80 7.68 -10.90
N GLY A 222 -23.65 8.00 -10.30
CA GLY A 222 -23.51 8.16 -8.85
C GLY A 222 -23.68 6.85 -8.08
N THR A 223 -23.68 5.70 -8.74
CA THR A 223 -23.89 4.40 -8.08
C THR A 223 -22.59 3.84 -7.53
N ASN A 224 -22.68 3.26 -6.33
CA ASN A 224 -21.59 2.50 -5.73
C ASN A 224 -21.25 1.30 -6.63
N VAL A 225 -19.95 1.06 -6.85
CA VAL A 225 -19.44 -0.04 -7.67
C VAL A 225 -18.29 -0.76 -6.95
N ASN A 226 -18.32 -2.09 -7.01
CA ASN A 226 -17.29 -2.96 -6.43
C ASN A 226 -16.32 -3.52 -7.48
N SER A 227 -16.60 -3.26 -8.76
CA SER A 227 -15.78 -3.64 -9.91
C SER A 227 -16.14 -2.73 -11.07
N GLY A 228 -15.20 -2.50 -11.99
CA GLY A 228 -15.44 -1.62 -13.13
C GLY A 228 -14.85 -2.12 -14.44
N SER A 229 -15.18 -1.41 -15.50
CA SER A 229 -14.55 -1.56 -16.81
C SER A 229 -14.31 -0.20 -17.44
N ILE A 230 -13.20 -0.08 -18.16
CA ILE A 230 -12.85 1.11 -18.93
C ILE A 230 -12.37 0.70 -20.32
N ASP A 231 -12.57 1.57 -21.29
CA ASP A 231 -12.10 1.36 -22.65
C ASP A 231 -10.94 2.30 -22.94
N VAL A 232 -9.85 1.76 -23.49
CA VAL A 232 -8.67 2.52 -23.90
C VAL A 232 -8.28 2.08 -25.30
N ASN A 233 -8.24 3.03 -26.24
CA ASN A 233 -7.86 2.73 -27.62
C ASN A 233 -6.34 2.76 -27.78
N ALA A 234 -5.80 1.74 -28.45
CA ALA A 234 -4.42 1.73 -28.88
C ALA A 234 -4.19 2.71 -30.03
N VAL A 235 -3.07 3.43 -29.99
CA VAL A 235 -2.57 4.25 -31.10
C VAL A 235 -1.33 3.55 -31.65
N ASN A 236 -1.35 3.18 -32.92
CA ASN A 236 -0.29 2.39 -33.55
C ASN A 236 0.05 1.10 -32.77
N GLY A 237 -0.98 0.40 -32.27
CA GLY A 237 -0.81 -0.85 -31.50
C GLY A 237 -0.31 -0.68 -30.07
N SER A 238 -0.12 0.56 -29.60
CA SER A 238 0.37 0.85 -28.24
C SER A 238 -0.64 1.62 -27.40
N ILE A 239 -0.67 1.36 -26.09
CA ILE A 239 -1.39 2.19 -25.11
C ILE A 239 -0.39 2.71 -24.07
N ASN A 240 -0.69 3.86 -23.45
CA ASN A 240 0.12 4.41 -22.36
C ASN A 240 -0.56 4.19 -21.01
N VAL A 241 0.18 3.83 -19.97
CA VAL A 241 -0.35 3.63 -18.61
C VAL A 241 -1.10 4.88 -18.09
N SER A 242 -0.65 6.08 -18.46
CA SER A 242 -1.34 7.33 -18.09
C SER A 242 -2.72 7.42 -18.72
N SER A 243 -2.94 6.89 -19.93
CA SER A 243 -4.26 6.88 -20.57
C SER A 243 -5.24 5.96 -19.84
N ILE A 244 -4.76 4.86 -19.26
CA ILE A 244 -5.54 3.97 -18.40
C ILE A 244 -5.96 4.72 -17.13
N MET A 245 -5.03 5.42 -16.47
CA MET A 245 -5.32 6.24 -15.29
C MET A 245 -6.32 7.35 -15.60
N SER A 246 -6.18 8.04 -16.73
CA SER A 246 -7.10 9.09 -17.16
C SER A 246 -8.51 8.54 -17.43
N ALA A 247 -8.62 7.41 -18.14
CA ALA A 247 -9.92 6.78 -18.41
C ALA A 247 -10.60 6.31 -17.11
N PHE A 248 -9.84 5.75 -16.17
CA PHE A 248 -10.33 5.41 -14.84
C PHE A 248 -10.86 6.64 -14.10
N ASN A 249 -10.05 7.69 -13.98
CA ASN A 249 -10.42 8.90 -13.24
C ASN A 249 -11.58 9.67 -13.88
N ALA A 250 -11.78 9.53 -15.20
CA ALA A 250 -12.91 10.10 -15.92
C ALA A 250 -14.23 9.34 -15.65
N LYS A 251 -14.17 8.03 -15.38
CA LYS A 251 -15.36 7.19 -15.17
C LYS A 251 -15.69 6.97 -13.70
N TYR A 252 -14.70 6.90 -12.82
CA TYR A 252 -14.85 6.55 -11.42
C TYR A 252 -14.32 7.62 -10.47
N SER A 253 -14.92 7.70 -9.30
CA SER A 253 -14.44 8.44 -8.14
C SER A 253 -14.52 7.58 -6.89
N ALA A 254 -13.72 7.92 -5.88
CA ALA A 254 -13.85 7.32 -4.56
C ALA A 254 -14.44 8.34 -3.59
N HIS A 255 -15.37 7.89 -2.76
CA HIS A 255 -15.95 8.71 -1.70
C HIS A 255 -16.01 7.92 -0.41
N GLN A 256 -15.89 8.63 0.69
CA GLN A 256 -16.28 8.12 1.99
C GLN A 256 -17.70 8.63 2.27
N LEU A 257 -18.59 7.72 2.63
CA LEU A 257 -19.93 8.13 3.02
C LEU A 257 -19.85 8.65 4.46
N GLU A 258 -19.78 9.96 4.63
CA GLU A 258 -19.82 10.62 5.93
C GLU A 258 -21.17 11.30 6.10
N ASN A 259 -21.96 10.87 7.09
CA ASN A 259 -23.22 11.53 7.47
C ASN A 259 -24.23 11.69 6.31
N GLY A 260 -24.28 10.73 5.39
CA GLY A 260 -25.17 10.77 4.22
C GLY A 260 -24.69 11.70 3.10
N ALA A 261 -23.51 12.30 3.23
CA ALA A 261 -22.84 13.07 2.20
C ALA A 261 -21.55 12.37 1.74
N ASN A 262 -21.18 12.58 0.48
CA ASN A 262 -19.96 12.03 -0.07
C ASN A 262 -18.78 12.95 0.29
N ALA A 263 -18.06 12.60 1.35
CA ALA A 263 -16.74 13.19 1.62
C ALA A 263 -15.72 12.66 0.61
N ALA A 264 -14.70 13.46 0.29
CA ALA A 264 -13.69 13.09 -0.69
C ALA A 264 -12.78 11.98 -0.15
N ALA A 265 -12.68 10.87 -0.88
CA ALA A 265 -11.60 9.90 -0.74
C ALA A 265 -10.68 9.98 -1.96
N ASN A 266 -9.41 9.70 -1.77
CA ASN A 266 -8.41 9.84 -2.82
C ASN A 266 -8.12 8.48 -3.45
N VAL A 267 -8.16 8.41 -4.78
CA VAL A 267 -7.57 7.27 -5.51
C VAL A 267 -6.06 7.30 -5.25
N THR A 268 -5.53 6.24 -4.66
CA THR A 268 -4.12 6.13 -4.27
C THR A 268 -3.29 5.39 -5.28
N THR A 269 -3.91 4.62 -6.19
CA THR A 269 -3.19 4.00 -7.31
C THR A 269 -2.58 5.06 -8.22
N THR A 270 -1.28 4.92 -8.45
CA THR A 270 -0.48 5.79 -9.33
C THR A 270 -0.13 5.09 -10.65
N VAL A 271 0.47 5.83 -11.58
CA VAL A 271 1.05 5.28 -12.81
C VAL A 271 2.12 4.22 -12.52
N ALA A 272 2.92 4.42 -11.46
CA ALA A 272 3.93 3.47 -11.04
C ALA A 272 3.30 2.16 -10.54
N ASP A 273 2.22 2.25 -9.76
CA ASP A 273 1.50 1.08 -9.26
C ASP A 273 0.87 0.26 -10.41
N VAL A 274 0.27 0.94 -11.40
CA VAL A 274 -0.26 0.26 -12.59
C VAL A 274 0.87 -0.39 -13.39
N THR A 275 2.00 0.29 -13.56
CA THR A 275 3.18 -0.28 -14.22
C THR A 275 3.68 -1.54 -13.52
N ALA A 276 3.78 -1.51 -12.19
CA ALA A 276 4.18 -2.66 -11.39
C ALA A 276 3.18 -3.83 -11.51
N GLN A 277 1.87 -3.55 -11.52
CA GLN A 277 0.85 -4.58 -11.74
C GLN A 277 0.97 -5.23 -13.12
N LEU A 278 1.19 -4.44 -14.17
CA LEU A 278 1.39 -4.92 -15.54
C LEU A 278 2.64 -5.78 -15.67
N GLN A 279 3.77 -5.32 -15.12
CA GLN A 279 5.02 -6.07 -15.12
C GLN A 279 4.89 -7.39 -14.35
N LYS A 280 4.17 -7.38 -13.21
CA LYS A 280 3.83 -8.60 -12.45
C LYS A 280 2.96 -9.57 -13.25
N ALA A 281 2.11 -9.06 -14.13
CA ALA A 281 1.32 -9.85 -15.08
C ALA A 281 2.12 -10.29 -16.33
N GLY A 282 3.42 -10.01 -16.39
CA GLY A 282 4.28 -10.35 -17.53
C GLY A 282 4.16 -9.42 -18.74
N ILE A 283 3.48 -8.28 -18.59
CA ILE A 283 3.35 -7.26 -19.64
C ILE A 283 4.56 -6.33 -19.60
N LYS A 284 5.22 -6.17 -20.75
CA LYS A 284 6.34 -5.25 -20.88
C LYS A 284 5.84 -3.81 -20.97
N VAL A 285 6.42 -2.94 -20.14
CA VAL A 285 6.16 -1.50 -20.13
C VAL A 285 7.51 -0.80 -20.33
N ASP A 286 7.58 0.14 -21.28
CA ASP A 286 8.80 0.90 -21.53
C ASP A 286 9.02 2.02 -20.50
N SER A 287 10.14 2.72 -20.59
CA SER A 287 10.49 3.82 -19.67
C SER A 287 9.57 5.05 -19.78
N LEU A 288 8.78 5.15 -20.85
CA LEU A 288 7.80 6.20 -21.09
C LEU A 288 6.37 5.76 -20.67
N GLY A 289 6.22 4.55 -20.13
CA GLY A 289 4.95 3.99 -19.71
C GLY A 289 4.10 3.41 -20.85
N ASN A 290 4.68 3.15 -22.02
CA ASN A 290 3.96 2.54 -23.13
C ASN A 290 3.98 1.01 -23.06
N ILE A 291 2.87 0.44 -23.49
CA ILE A 291 2.66 -0.99 -23.68
C ILE A 291 2.52 -1.22 -25.18
N ALA A 292 3.57 -1.73 -25.81
CA ALA A 292 3.50 -2.17 -27.19
C ALA A 292 2.69 -3.48 -27.29
N ASP A 293 1.98 -3.67 -28.39
CA ASP A 293 1.17 -4.88 -28.64
C ASP A 293 0.16 -5.17 -27.51
N ALA A 294 -0.50 -4.12 -27.01
CA ALA A 294 -1.40 -4.20 -25.87
C ALA A 294 -2.47 -5.30 -26.07
N PRO A 295 -2.64 -6.25 -25.12
CA PRO A 295 -3.69 -7.25 -25.19
C PRO A 295 -5.08 -6.61 -25.26
N LYS A 296 -6.05 -7.33 -25.84
CA LYS A 296 -7.47 -6.91 -25.84
C LYS A 296 -8.04 -6.63 -24.46
N THR A 297 -7.50 -7.27 -23.42
CA THR A 297 -7.98 -7.11 -22.05
C THR A 297 -6.83 -7.12 -21.07
N LEU A 298 -6.85 -6.18 -20.13
CA LEU A 298 -5.94 -6.14 -18.98
C LEU A 298 -6.78 -6.08 -17.69
N ASN A 299 -6.36 -6.81 -16.67
CA ASN A 299 -7.00 -6.77 -15.35
C ASN A 299 -6.09 -6.01 -14.39
N LEU A 300 -6.61 -4.92 -13.84
CA LEU A 300 -5.90 -4.05 -12.91
C LEU A 300 -6.71 -3.88 -11.63
N THR A 301 -6.05 -3.50 -10.55
CA THR A 301 -6.69 -3.15 -9.28
C THR A 301 -6.38 -1.70 -8.94
N PHE A 302 -7.44 -0.93 -8.67
CA PHE A 302 -7.35 0.46 -8.25
C PHE A 302 -7.70 0.58 -6.77
N ASN A 303 -6.91 1.34 -6.03
CA ASN A 303 -7.05 1.54 -4.60
C ASN A 303 -7.45 2.98 -4.32
N ALA A 304 -8.23 3.16 -3.27
CA ALA A 304 -8.56 4.46 -2.73
C ALA A 304 -8.41 4.47 -1.21
N LYS A 305 -8.14 5.66 -0.66
CA LYS A 305 -7.95 5.88 0.76
C LYS A 305 -8.65 7.15 1.21
N SER A 306 -9.32 7.07 2.36
CA SER A 306 -9.85 8.25 3.03
C SER A 306 -8.73 9.06 3.68
N PRO A 307 -8.65 10.37 3.45
CA PRO A 307 -7.80 11.24 4.25
C PRO A 307 -8.33 11.45 5.68
N ALA A 308 -9.63 11.25 5.92
CA ALA A 308 -10.27 11.51 7.19
C ALA A 308 -9.95 10.43 8.23
N ASN A 309 -10.06 9.14 7.88
CA ASN A 309 -9.87 8.03 8.81
C ASN A 309 -8.86 6.98 8.33
N GLY A 310 -8.29 7.15 7.13
CA GLY A 310 -7.33 6.22 6.58
C GLY A 310 -7.92 4.90 6.08
N ALA A 311 -9.25 4.74 6.03
CA ALA A 311 -9.90 3.55 5.48
C ALA A 311 -9.51 3.37 4.00
N GLU A 312 -9.24 2.13 3.61
CA GLU A 312 -8.78 1.77 2.27
C GLU A 312 -9.78 0.83 1.60
N VAL A 313 -9.91 0.95 0.28
CA VAL A 313 -10.72 0.05 -0.55
C VAL A 313 -10.01 -0.22 -1.88
N SER A 314 -10.20 -1.42 -2.42
CA SER A 314 -9.67 -1.84 -3.71
C SER A 314 -10.82 -2.21 -4.65
N MET A 315 -10.69 -1.82 -5.92
CA MET A 315 -11.64 -2.15 -6.98
C MET A 315 -10.92 -2.80 -8.17
N PRO A 316 -11.27 -4.04 -8.54
CA PRO A 316 -10.81 -4.62 -9.79
C PRO A 316 -11.44 -3.91 -10.99
N VAL A 317 -10.62 -3.66 -12.01
CA VAL A 317 -11.01 -2.98 -13.24
C VAL A 317 -10.50 -3.75 -14.44
N THR A 318 -11.41 -4.04 -15.35
CA THR A 318 -11.10 -4.60 -16.66
C THR A 318 -10.86 -3.46 -17.65
N VAL A 319 -9.65 -3.37 -18.20
CA VAL A 319 -9.32 -2.45 -19.30
C VAL A 319 -9.56 -3.19 -20.61
N ASN A 320 -10.53 -2.73 -21.39
CA ASN A 320 -10.73 -3.22 -22.74
C ASN A 320 -9.92 -2.37 -23.71
N VAL A 321 -9.23 -3.04 -24.63
CA VAL A 321 -8.50 -2.42 -25.74
C VAL A 321 -9.15 -2.92 -27.02
N PRO A 322 -10.17 -2.21 -27.57
CA PRO A 322 -10.97 -2.71 -28.69
C PRO A 322 -10.13 -3.09 -29.92
N ASN A 323 -9.10 -2.29 -30.20
CA ASN A 323 -8.12 -2.50 -31.27
C ASN A 323 -6.81 -3.11 -30.75
N GLY A 324 -6.84 -3.75 -29.58
CA GLY A 324 -5.70 -4.44 -28.99
C GLY A 324 -5.38 -5.74 -29.72
N LYS A 325 -4.15 -6.22 -29.52
CA LYS A 325 -3.70 -7.49 -30.07
C LYS A 325 -4.51 -8.63 -29.46
N VAL A 326 -5.00 -9.52 -30.30
CA VAL A 326 -5.60 -10.77 -29.84
C VAL A 326 -4.46 -11.58 -29.22
N SER A 327 -4.56 -11.90 -27.93
CA SER A 327 -3.67 -12.88 -27.32
C SER A 327 -3.85 -14.18 -28.08
N THR A 328 -2.80 -14.64 -28.78
CA THR A 328 -2.76 -16.03 -29.24
C THR A 328 -2.85 -16.89 -27.99
N PRO A 329 -3.91 -17.73 -27.83
CA PRO A 329 -3.96 -18.63 -26.71
C PRO A 329 -2.67 -19.44 -26.68
N THR A 330 -2.05 -19.56 -25.51
CA THR A 330 -0.93 -20.45 -25.32
C THR A 330 -1.46 -21.86 -25.55
N GLU A 331 -1.31 -22.39 -26.76
CA GLU A 331 -1.64 -23.79 -27.05
C GLU A 331 -0.69 -24.65 -26.23
N SER A 332 -1.20 -25.26 -25.17
CA SER A 332 -0.54 -26.35 -24.50
C SER A 332 -0.53 -27.54 -25.45
N ALA A 333 0.54 -27.70 -26.23
CA ALA A 333 0.74 -28.87 -27.07
C ALA A 333 0.89 -30.11 -26.16
N VAL A 334 -0.20 -30.86 -25.98
CA VAL A 334 -0.15 -32.15 -25.30
C VAL A 334 0.29 -33.19 -26.32
N THR A 335 1.50 -33.71 -26.19
CA THR A 335 1.95 -34.84 -27.03
C THR A 335 1.22 -36.10 -26.55
N LYS A 336 0.32 -36.65 -27.38
CA LYS A 336 -0.33 -37.93 -27.11
C LYS A 336 0.28 -39.01 -28.00
N THR A 337 0.78 -40.08 -27.40
CA THR A 337 1.11 -41.31 -28.14
C THR A 337 -0.20 -42.03 -28.47
N VAL A 338 -0.55 -42.09 -29.76
CA VAL A 338 -1.68 -42.88 -30.24
C VAL A 338 -1.15 -44.24 -30.71
N ASN A 339 -1.44 -45.30 -29.97
CA ASN A 339 -1.11 -46.67 -30.40
C ASN A 339 -2.15 -47.13 -31.43
N HIS A 340 -1.77 -47.18 -32.70
CA HIS A 340 -2.57 -47.81 -33.75
C HIS A 340 -2.38 -49.33 -33.70
N ILE A 341 -3.45 -50.07 -33.41
CA ILE A 341 -3.51 -51.52 -33.65
C ILE A 341 -4.11 -51.72 -35.04
N ALA A 342 -3.28 -52.09 -36.01
CA ALA A 342 -3.76 -52.49 -37.34
C ALA A 342 -4.23 -53.95 -37.28
N ALA A 343 -5.53 -54.17 -37.47
CA ALA A 343 -6.12 -55.49 -37.65
C ALA A 343 -6.39 -55.72 -39.15
N ILE A 344 -5.95 -56.87 -39.67
CA ILE A 344 -6.28 -57.30 -41.04
C ILE A 344 -7.59 -58.09 -40.94
N TYR A 345 -8.56 -57.77 -41.80
CA TYR A 345 -9.83 -58.47 -41.87
C TYR A 345 -9.94 -59.23 -43.19
N ASP A 346 -10.64 -60.36 -43.18
CA ASP A 346 -10.99 -61.08 -44.41
C ASP A 346 -12.16 -60.38 -45.14
N LYS A 347 -12.48 -60.90 -46.34
CA LYS A 347 -13.59 -60.39 -47.18
C LYS A 347 -14.97 -60.50 -46.52
N ASP A 348 -15.09 -61.30 -45.47
CA ASP A 348 -16.32 -61.54 -44.72
C ASP A 348 -16.35 -60.72 -43.40
N GLY A 349 -15.32 -59.88 -43.17
CA GLY A 349 -15.23 -58.96 -42.04
C GLY A 349 -14.67 -59.58 -40.75
N ASN A 350 -14.07 -60.77 -40.80
CA ASN A 350 -13.49 -61.41 -39.62
C ASN A 350 -12.01 -61.04 -39.46
N GLN A 351 -11.59 -60.77 -38.23
CA GLN A 351 -10.19 -60.45 -37.93
C GLN A 351 -9.29 -61.67 -38.19
N LEU A 352 -8.29 -61.48 -39.05
CA LEU A 352 -7.28 -62.46 -39.38
C LEU A 352 -6.18 -62.45 -38.31
N ASN A 353 -5.84 -63.62 -37.79
CA ASN A 353 -4.61 -63.81 -37.02
C ASN A 353 -3.49 -64.32 -37.93
N LEU A 354 -2.24 -64.14 -37.51
CA LEU A 354 -1.06 -64.50 -38.32
C LEU A 354 -1.03 -65.99 -38.73
N ALA A 355 -1.69 -66.86 -37.96
CA ALA A 355 -1.82 -68.28 -38.27
C ALA A 355 -2.69 -68.55 -39.50
N LYS A 356 -3.75 -67.76 -39.72
CA LYS A 356 -4.61 -67.84 -40.92
C LYS A 356 -4.00 -67.16 -42.16
N LEU A 357 -3.08 -66.21 -41.98
CA LEU A 357 -2.41 -65.54 -43.09
C LEU A 357 -1.29 -66.38 -43.74
N ARG A 358 -0.83 -67.42 -43.04
CA ARG A 358 0.29 -68.29 -43.44
C ARG A 358 -0.14 -69.71 -43.87
N ALA A 359 -1.44 -69.99 -43.85
CA ALA A 359 -2.02 -71.26 -44.29
C ALA A 359 -2.58 -71.11 -45.71
#